data_AF-A0A838RUY6-F1
#
_entry.id   AF-A0A838RUY6-F1
#
_cell.length_a   1.000
_cell.length_b   1.000
_cell.length_c   1.000
_cell.angle_alpha   90.00
_cell.angle_beta   90.00
_cell.angle_gamma   90.00
#
_symmetry.space_group_name_H-M   'P 1'
#
loop_
_entity.id
_entity.type
_entity.pdbx_description
1 polymer ?
#
loop_
_entity_poly.entity_id
_entity_poly.type
_entity_poly.pdbx_seq_one_letter_code
_entity_poly.pdbx_strand_id
1 'polypeptide(L)'
;MSTVANVERKIRRVEGFRVRVLHLHGADVRGDRTGLPQYSYHRAAENDITVENWKARRFRPSYPGFEVDVVDRRGNSVKGNMKLSTVRETYH
;
A
#
# COMPACT_ATOMS: atom_id res chain seq x y z
N MET A 1 3.79 -6.43 -17.26
CA MET A 1 4.01 -6.70 -15.82
C MET A 1 4.79 -5.55 -15.22
N SER A 2 4.56 -5.21 -13.95
CA SER A 2 5.26 -4.13 -13.25
C SER A 2 6.20 -4.65 -12.16
N THR A 3 7.21 -3.85 -11.81
CA THR A 3 8.04 -4.06 -10.63
C THR A 3 7.30 -3.64 -9.36
N VAL A 4 7.72 -4.15 -8.20
CA VAL A 4 7.23 -3.72 -6.87
C VAL A 4 7.29 -2.19 -6.74
N ALA A 5 8.43 -1.59 -7.07
CA ALA A 5 8.63 -0.15 -6.95
C ALA A 5 7.63 0.67 -7.80
N ASN A 6 7.20 0.14 -8.96
CA ASN A 6 6.19 0.79 -9.79
C ASN A 6 4.80 0.70 -9.16
N VAL A 7 4.47 -0.42 -8.52
CA VAL A 7 3.21 -0.59 -7.77
C VAL A 7 3.17 0.37 -6.59
N GLU A 8 4.23 0.43 -5.77
CA GLU A 8 4.31 1.34 -4.63
C GLU A 8 4.19 2.81 -5.05
N ARG A 9 4.89 3.21 -6.12
CA ARG A 9 4.80 4.57 -6.66
C ARG A 9 3.40 4.89 -7.17
N LYS A 10 2.74 3.92 -7.82
CA LYS A 10 1.36 4.07 -8.31
C LYS A 10 0.37 4.20 -7.14
N ILE A 11 0.48 3.35 -6.13
CA ILE A 11 -0.32 3.43 -4.90
C ILE A 11 -0.14 4.80 -4.25
N ARG A 12 1.10 5.27 -4.07
CA ARG A 12 1.36 6.61 -3.53
C ARG A 12 0.65 7.72 -4.30
N ARG A 13 0.68 7.67 -5.63
CA ARG A 13 0.03 8.66 -6.48
C ARG A 13 -1.49 8.63 -6.37
N VAL A 14 -2.09 7.44 -6.21
CA VAL A 14 -3.54 7.27 -6.15
C VAL A 14 -4.09 7.51 -4.75
N GLU A 15 -3.41 6.98 -3.73
CA GLU A 15 -3.89 6.92 -2.36
C GLU A 15 -3.34 8.04 -1.47
N GLY A 16 -2.28 8.73 -1.88
CA GLY A 16 -1.70 9.85 -1.13
C GLY A 16 -0.79 9.45 0.03
N PHE A 17 -0.51 8.16 0.22
CA PHE A 17 0.43 7.66 1.23
C PHE A 17 1.38 6.61 0.65
N ARG A 18 2.54 6.41 1.28
CA ARG A 18 3.51 5.40 0.83
C ARG A 18 3.18 4.03 1.42
N VAL A 19 3.61 2.99 0.71
CA VAL A 19 3.48 1.60 1.13
C VAL A 19 4.77 0.84 0.87
N ARG A 20 4.98 -0.25 1.59
CA ARG A 20 6.03 -1.24 1.37
C ARG A 20 5.39 -2.59 1.10
N VAL A 21 5.67 -3.20 -0.05
CA VAL A 21 5.18 -4.54 -0.36
C VAL A 21 6.10 -5.57 0.30
N LEU A 22 5.52 -6.47 1.09
CA LEU A 22 6.22 -7.52 1.84
C LEU A 22 5.89 -8.91 1.26
N HIS A 23 6.77 -9.88 1.43
CA HIS A 23 6.40 -11.28 1.19
C HIS A 23 5.46 -11.78 2.29
N LEU A 24 4.64 -12.80 1.96
CA LEU A 24 3.80 -13.52 2.94
C LEU A 24 4.55 -13.99 4.19
N HIS A 25 5.88 -14.15 4.12
CA HIS A 25 6.71 -14.57 5.23
C HIS A 25 7.42 -13.42 5.97
N GLY A 26 7.04 -12.16 5.70
CA GLY A 26 7.60 -10.97 6.37
C GLY A 26 8.97 -10.51 5.86
N ALA A 27 9.56 -11.21 4.89
CA ALA A 27 10.78 -10.76 4.22
C ALA A 27 10.47 -9.64 3.21
N ASP A 28 11.32 -8.61 3.17
CA ASP A 28 11.18 -7.50 2.20
C ASP A 28 11.29 -8.06 0.77
N VAL A 29 10.33 -7.70 -0.10
CA VAL A 29 10.40 -8.10 -1.51
C VAL A 29 11.40 -7.17 -2.18
N ARG A 30 12.48 -7.71 -2.77
CA ARG A 30 13.40 -6.88 -3.56
C ARG A 30 12.62 -6.10 -4.61
N GLY A 31 12.87 -4.79 -4.70
CA GLY A 31 12.10 -3.84 -5.50
C GLY A 31 12.11 -4.11 -7.02
N ASP A 32 13.06 -4.93 -7.49
CA ASP A 32 13.22 -5.40 -8.87
C ASP A 32 12.39 -6.65 -9.20
N ARG A 33 11.70 -7.26 -8.22
CA ARG A 33 10.81 -8.39 -8.47
C ARG A 33 9.71 -7.98 -9.45
N THR A 34 9.78 -8.55 -10.64
CA THR A 34 8.77 -8.42 -11.68
C THR A 34 7.67 -9.46 -11.48
N GLY A 35 6.48 -9.20 -12.03
CA GLY A 35 5.37 -10.16 -12.00
C GLY A 35 4.18 -9.75 -11.16
N LEU A 36 4.23 -8.58 -10.53
CA LEU A 36 3.07 -8.02 -9.83
C LEU A 36 2.11 -7.36 -10.83
N PRO A 37 0.79 -7.56 -10.66
CA PRO A 37 -0.21 -6.84 -11.42
C PRO A 37 -0.13 -5.34 -11.15
N GLN A 38 -0.56 -4.53 -12.11
CA GLN A 38 -0.59 -3.09 -11.91
C GLN A 38 -1.74 -2.71 -10.97
N TYR A 39 -1.52 -1.67 -10.14
CA TYR A 39 -2.57 -1.15 -9.28
C TYR A 39 -3.69 -0.53 -10.14
N SER A 40 -4.86 -1.18 -10.14
CA SER A 40 -5.99 -0.90 -11.04
C SER A 40 -6.86 0.29 -10.62
N TYR A 41 -6.75 0.73 -9.37
CA TYR A 41 -7.54 1.85 -8.87
C TYR A 41 -7.01 3.18 -9.40
N HIS A 42 -7.93 4.03 -9.85
CA HIS A 42 -7.63 5.37 -10.35
C HIS A 42 -7.96 6.48 -9.35
N ARG A 43 -8.82 6.18 -8.37
CA ARG A 43 -9.24 7.11 -7.31
C ARG A 43 -8.79 6.60 -5.95
N ALA A 44 -8.42 7.52 -5.07
CA ALA A 44 -8.12 7.25 -3.68
C ALA A 44 -9.28 6.50 -3.01
N ALA A 45 -8.98 5.67 -2.02
CA ALA A 45 -9.99 5.09 -1.15
C ALA A 45 -10.59 6.16 -0.22
N GLU A 46 -11.78 5.88 0.29
CA GLU A 46 -12.49 6.78 1.21
C GLU A 46 -11.62 7.16 2.43
N ASN A 47 -11.75 8.39 2.91
CA ASN A 47 -10.98 8.87 4.06
C ASN A 47 -11.33 8.13 5.35
N ASP A 48 -12.57 7.68 5.49
CA ASP A 48 -13.12 7.16 6.74
C ASP A 48 -12.82 5.67 6.98
N ILE A 49 -12.29 4.96 5.98
CA ILE A 49 -11.89 3.56 6.17
C ILE A 49 -10.53 3.47 6.87
N THR A 50 -10.29 2.36 7.53
CA THR A 50 -9.01 2.06 8.18
C THR A 50 -7.98 1.51 7.20
N VAL A 51 -6.70 1.59 7.58
CA VAL A 51 -5.59 0.95 6.86
C VAL A 51 -5.86 -0.53 6.61
N GLU A 52 -6.33 -1.28 7.62
CA GLU A 52 -6.61 -2.71 7.47
C GLU A 52 -7.76 -2.97 6.47
N ASN A 53 -8.79 -2.14 6.51
CA ASN A 53 -9.91 -2.23 5.56
C ASN A 53 -9.44 -1.94 4.12
N TRP A 54 -8.55 -0.96 3.94
CA TRP A 54 -7.91 -0.71 2.65
C TRP A 54 -7.09 -1.92 2.17
N LYS A 55 -6.28 -2.53 3.05
CA LYS A 55 -5.51 -3.75 2.72
C LYS A 55 -6.43 -4.88 2.27
N ALA A 56 -7.50 -5.13 3.03
CA ALA A 56 -8.46 -6.20 2.75
C ALA A 56 -9.27 -5.98 1.46
N ARG A 57 -9.69 -4.75 1.17
CA ARG A 57 -10.57 -4.47 0.01
C ARG A 57 -9.82 -4.17 -1.28
N ARG A 58 -8.62 -3.60 -1.21
CA ARG A 58 -7.88 -3.14 -2.39
C ARG A 58 -6.59 -3.91 -2.64
N PHE A 59 -5.81 -4.17 -1.60
CA PHE A 59 -4.49 -4.78 -1.77
C PHE A 59 -4.56 -6.30 -1.89
N ARG A 60 -5.01 -7.01 -0.86
CA ARG A 60 -5.02 -8.49 -0.82
C ARG A 60 -5.72 -9.15 -2.01
N PRO A 61 -6.87 -8.65 -2.51
CA PRO A 61 -7.52 -9.23 -3.69
C PRO A 61 -6.72 -9.03 -4.98
N SER A 62 -5.98 -7.93 -5.09
CA SER A 62 -5.16 -7.60 -6.27
C SER A 62 -3.79 -8.29 -6.24
N TYR A 63 -3.28 -8.60 -5.05
CA TYR A 63 -1.93 -9.10 -4.83
C TYR A 63 -1.94 -10.36 -3.96
N PRO A 64 -2.55 -11.47 -4.41
CA PRO A 64 -2.54 -12.71 -3.67
C PRO A 64 -1.10 -13.18 -3.46
N GLY A 65 -0.78 -13.58 -2.24
CA GLY A 65 0.57 -14.05 -1.91
C GLY A 65 1.55 -12.94 -1.48
N PHE A 66 1.07 -11.71 -1.31
CA PHE A 66 1.85 -10.58 -0.82
C PHE A 66 1.16 -9.93 0.37
N GLU A 67 1.98 -9.36 1.24
CA GLU A 67 1.54 -8.45 2.29
C GLU A 67 1.92 -7.03 1.95
N VAL A 68 1.34 -6.07 2.68
CA VAL A 68 1.67 -4.67 2.51
C VAL A 68 1.72 -3.98 3.86
N ASP A 69 2.70 -3.11 4.01
CA ASP A 69 2.79 -2.19 5.11
C ASP A 69 2.52 -0.76 4.62
N VAL A 70 1.71 -0.03 5.39
CA VAL A 70 1.39 1.38 5.09
C VAL A 70 2.28 2.21 5.98
N VAL A 71 3.04 3.14 5.39
CA VAL A 71 4.01 3.95 6.14
C VAL A 71 3.64 5.43 6.14
N ASP A 72 3.94 6.10 7.25
CA ASP A 72 3.79 7.55 7.38
C ASP A 72 4.90 8.30 6.61
N ARG A 73 4.84 9.64 6.60
CA ARG A 73 5.86 10.50 5.96
C ARG A 73 7.27 10.27 6.49
N ARG A 74 7.41 9.83 7.74
CA ARG A 74 8.70 9.52 8.40
C ARG A 74 9.20 8.12 8.06
N GLY A 75 8.38 7.30 7.40
CA GLY A 75 8.70 5.93 7.02
C GLY A 75 8.33 4.88 8.08
N ASN A 76 7.57 5.25 9.12
CA ASN A 76 7.14 4.31 10.15
C ASN A 76 5.87 3.57 9.73
N SER A 77 5.80 2.28 10.07
CA SER A 77 4.61 1.45 9.89
C SER A 77 3.42 2.00 10.67
N VAL A 78 2.27 2.11 10.00
CA VAL A 78 1.03 2.58 10.59
C VAL A 78 0.19 1.40 11.07
N LYS A 79 -0.44 1.56 12.24
CA LYS A 79 -1.37 0.57 12.80
C LYS A 79 -2.59 0.38 11.90
N GLY A 80 -3.04 -0.87 11.75
CA GLY A 80 -4.18 -1.23 10.89
C GLY A 80 -5.51 -0.55 11.23
N ASN A 81 -5.71 -0.14 12.48
CA ASN A 81 -6.92 0.58 12.93
C ASN A 81 -6.89 2.09 12.67
N MET A 82 -5.78 2.65 12.17
CA MET A 82 -5.70 4.07 11.82
C MET A 82 -6.53 4.36 10.57
N LYS A 83 -7.24 5.49 10.56
CA LYS A 83 -7.98 5.97 9.39
C LYS A 83 -7.05 6.45 8.29
N LEU A 84 -7.45 6.28 7.03
CA LEU A 84 -6.66 6.77 5.89
C LEU A 84 -6.51 8.29 5.87
N SER A 85 -7.51 9.03 6.39
CA SER A 85 -7.39 10.49 6.57
C SER A 85 -6.16 10.86 7.40
N THR A 86 -5.99 10.23 8.55
CA THR A 86 -4.86 10.47 9.47
C THR A 86 -3.53 10.11 8.81
N VAL A 87 -3.48 9.03 8.03
CA VAL A 87 -2.25 8.67 7.30
C VAL A 87 -1.89 9.75 6.27
N ARG A 88 -2.87 10.21 5.49
CA ARG A 88 -2.68 11.25 4.45
C ARG A 88 -2.27 12.58 5.07
N GLU A 89 -2.86 12.96 6.21
CA GLU A 89 -2.49 14.15 6.97
C GLU A 89 -0.99 14.17 7.32
N THR A 90 -0.35 13.02 7.54
CA THR A 90 1.10 13.00 7.81
C THR A 90 1.96 13.50 6.63
N TYR A 91 1.41 13.51 5.41
CA TYR A 91 2.09 13.91 4.18
C TYR A 91 1.83 15.36 3.76
N HIS A 92 0.89 16.05 4.42
CA HIS A 92 0.68 17.49 4.30
C HIS A 92 1.68 18.27 5.16
#